data_AF-A0A9D1EBK8-F1
#
_entry.id   AF-A0A9D1EBK8-F1
#
_cell.length_a   1.000
_cell.length_b   1.000
_cell.length_c   1.000
_cell.angle_alpha   90.00
_cell.angle_beta   90.00
_cell.angle_gamma   90.00
#
_symmetry.space_group_name_H-M   'P 1'
#
loop_
_entity.id
_entity.type
_entity.pdbx_description
1 polymer ?
#
loop_
_entity_poly.entity_id
_entity_poly.type
_entity_poly.pdbx_seq_one_letter_code
_entity_poly.pdbx_strand_id
1 'polypeptide(L)' 'MSGRKNNRAAVPEAKGALDRFKYEVASELGVPLKEGYNGDLTSRQNGSVGGYMVKRMIEAQEKQMANK' A
#
# COMPACT_ATOMS: atom_id res chain seq x y z
N MET A 1 -25.89 -8.98 11.35
CA MET A 1 -24.46 -9.32 11.60
C MET A 1 -23.60 -8.62 10.55
N SER A 2 -22.92 -7.53 10.91
CA SER A 2 -21.79 -7.02 10.12
C SER A 2 -20.87 -6.24 11.06
N GLY A 3 -19.87 -6.92 11.61
CA GLY A 3 -18.83 -6.29 12.39
C GLY A 3 -17.97 -5.46 11.44
N ARG A 4 -18.19 -4.15 11.43
CA ARG A 4 -17.39 -3.19 10.68
C ARG A 4 -15.98 -3.24 11.27
N LYS A 5 -15.09 -4.07 10.71
CA LYS A 5 -13.67 -4.06 11.06
C LYS A 5 -13.14 -2.69 10.67
N ASN A 6 -12.91 -1.85 11.67
CA ASN A 6 -12.30 -0.55 11.48
C ASN A 6 -10.82 -0.78 11.18
N ASN A 7 -10.46 -0.92 9.90
CA ASN A 7 -9.07 -0.88 9.43
C ASN A 7 -8.54 0.56 9.61
N ARG A 8 -8.40 1.01 10.86
CA ARG A 8 -7.72 2.27 11.16
C ARG A 8 -6.24 2.05 10.91
N ALA A 9 -5.64 2.95 10.13
CA ALA A 9 -4.19 3.02 10.02
C ALA A 9 -3.61 3.17 11.43
N ALA A 10 -2.57 2.40 11.75
CA ALA A 10 -1.91 2.47 13.04
C ALA A 10 -1.31 3.85 13.31
N VAL A 11 -0.92 4.56 12.25
CA VAL A 11 -0.43 5.95 12.28
C VAL A 11 -1.31 6.77 11.33
N PRO A 12 -2.35 7.44 11.84
CA PRO A 12 -3.28 8.23 11.02
C PRO A 12 -2.60 9.32 10.18
N GLU A 13 -1.55 9.93 10.72
CA GLU A 13 -0.78 11.01 10.11
C GLU A 13 -0.06 10.55 8.83
N ALA A 14 0.31 9.26 8.76
CA ALA A 14 0.99 8.68 7.61
C ALA A 14 0.03 8.36 6.45
N LYS A 15 -1.30 8.46 6.64
CA LYS A 15 -2.29 8.03 5.65
C LYS A 15 -2.10 8.71 4.28
N GLY A 16 -1.86 10.02 4.27
CA GLY A 16 -1.66 10.77 3.02
C GLY A 16 -0.39 10.35 2.28
N ALA A 17 0.69 10.06 3.00
CA ALA A 17 1.93 9.56 2.42
C ALA A 17 1.75 8.13 1.88
N LEU A 18 1.09 7.26 2.64
CA LEU A 18 0.79 5.89 2.22
C LEU A 18 -0.13 5.83 0.99
N ASP A 19 -1.09 6.75 0.88
CA ASP A 19 -1.97 6.84 -0.29
C ASP A 19 -1.19 7.25 -1.55
N ARG A 20 -0.28 8.22 -1.46
CA ARG A 20 0.60 8.59 -2.59
C ARG A 20 1.49 7.43 -2.98
N PHE A 21 2.13 6.81 -1.99
CA PHE A 21 3.03 5.68 -2.19
C PHE A 21 2.34 4.48 -2.85
N LYS A 22 1.08 4.22 -2.50
CA LYS A 22 0.25 3.19 -3.14
C LYS A 22 0.10 3.42 -4.65
N TYR A 23 -0.16 4.66 -5.07
CA TYR A 23 -0.29 4.99 -6.49
C TYR A 23 1.05 4.91 -7.21
N GLU A 24 2.14 5.37 -6.59
CA GLU A 24 3.50 5.25 -7.14
C GLU A 24 3.86 3.78 -7.41
N VAL A 25 3.66 2.91 -6.41
CA VAL A 25 3.92 1.47 -6.54
C VAL A 25 3.02 0.83 -7.60
N ALA A 26 1.75 1.24 -7.67
CA ALA A 26 0.84 0.74 -8.72
C ALA A 26 1.33 1.13 -10.12
N SER A 27 1.76 2.38 -10.31
CA SER A 27 2.29 2.87 -11.59
C SER A 27 3.54 2.11 -12.01
N GLU A 28 4.48 1.86 -11.11
CA GLU A 28 5.70 1.09 -11.41
C GLU A 28 5.42 -0.38 -11.75
N LEU A 29 4.42 -0.99 -11.11
CA LEU A 29 4.00 -2.36 -11.40
C LEU A 29 3.11 -2.46 -12.66
N GLY A 30 2.78 -1.34 -13.31
CA GLY A 30 1.87 -1.31 -14.45
C GLY A 30 0.44 -1.72 -14.09
N VAL A 31 0.05 -1.61 -12.81
CA VAL A 31 -1.31 -1.91 -12.35
C VAL A 31 -2.16 -0.65 -12.51
N PRO A 32 -3.26 -0.69 -13.29
CA PRO A 32 -4.11 0.48 -13.53
C PRO A 32 -5.03 0.76 -12.33
N LEU A 33 -4.43 1.05 -11.17
CA LEU A 33 -5.13 1.40 -9.95
C LEU A 33 -5.74 2.80 -10.09
N LYS A 34 -7.05 2.93 -9.87
CA LYS A 34 -7.78 4.20 -9.96
C LYS A 34 -8.20 4.71 -8.59
N GLU A 35 -8.49 6.00 -8.50
CA GLU A 35 -9.17 6.55 -7.33
C GLU A 35 -10.62 6.05 -7.30
N GLY A 36 -11.04 5.49 -6.17
CA GLY A 36 -12.37 4.89 -6.00
C GLY A 36 -12.39 3.36 -6.18
N TYR A 37 -13.37 2.86 -6.94
CA TYR A 37 -13.62 1.43 -7.09
C TYR A 37 -12.49 0.75 -7.87
N ASN A 38 -11.97 -0.39 -7.42
CA ASN A 38 -10.95 -1.19 -8.14
C ASN A 38 -11.34 -2.68 -8.19
N GLY A 39 -12.63 -2.99 -8.10
CA GLY A 39 -13.13 -4.36 -8.08
C GLY A 39 -13.08 -5.07 -9.43
N ASP A 40 -12.85 -4.32 -10.52
CA ASP A 40 -12.56 -4.83 -11.85
C ASP A 40 -11.13 -5.38 -11.98
N LEU A 41 -10.20 -4.97 -11.10
CA LEU A 41 -8.86 -5.52 -11.07
C LEU A 41 -8.86 -6.89 -10.41
N THR A 42 -7.99 -7.78 -10.89
CA THR A 42 -7.84 -9.10 -10.27
C THR A 42 -7.33 -8.95 -8.82
N SER A 43 -7.73 -9.86 -7.94
CA SER A 43 -7.23 -9.89 -6.56
C SER A 43 -5.70 -9.94 -6.49
N ARG A 44 -5.06 -10.56 -7.49
CA ARG A 44 -3.61 -10.60 -7.63
C ARG A 44 -3.01 -9.23 -7.87
N GLN A 45 -3.61 -8.42 -8.75
CA GLN A 45 -3.14 -7.06 -9.05
C GLN A 45 -3.31 -6.12 -7.85
N ASN A 46 -4.49 -6.13 -7.23
CA ASN A 46 -4.73 -5.34 -6.01
C ASN A 46 -3.77 -5.78 -4.87
N GLY A 47 -3.60 -7.08 -4.69
CA GLY A 47 -2.70 -7.66 -3.69
C GLY A 47 -1.23 -7.35 -3.95
N SER A 48 -0.78 -7.35 -5.21
CA SER A 48 0.62 -7.07 -5.54
C SER A 48 1.02 -5.65 -5.16
N VAL A 49 0.15 -4.65 -5.38
CA VAL A 49 0.46 -3.26 -4.97
C VAL A 49 0.73 -3.19 -3.47
N GLY A 50 -0.17 -3.73 -2.65
CA GLY A 50 0.01 -3.74 -1.19
C GLY A 50 1.25 -4.53 -0.74
N GLY A 51 1.52 -5.68 -1.37
CA GLY A 51 2.70 -6.48 -1.06
C GLY A 51 4.02 -5.77 -1.37
N TYR A 52 4.11 -5.08 -2.51
CA TYR A 52 5.31 -4.31 -2.89
C TYR A 52 5.49 -3.07 -2.03
N MET A 53 4.40 -2.41 -1.61
CA MET A 53 4.47 -1.33 -0.62
C MET A 53 5.15 -1.80 0.66
N VAL A 54 4.69 -2.93 1.24
CA VAL A 54 5.27 -3.49 2.47
C VAL A 54 6.72 -3.87 2.27
N LYS A 55 7.06 -4.54 1.16
CA LYS A 55 8.43 -4.92 0.83
C LYS A 55 9.38 -3.71 0.84
N ARG A 56 9.01 -2.64 0.14
CA ARG A 56 9.82 -1.41 0.07
C ARG A 56 9.95 -0.69 1.40
N MET A 57 8.89 -0.65 2.20
CA MET A 57 8.96 -0.05 3.54
C MET A 57 9.94 -0.80 4.44
N ILE A 58 9.94 -2.13 4.38
CA ILE A 58 10.89 -2.97 5.12
C ILE A 58 12.31 -2.75 4.61
N GLU A 59 12.54 -2.79 3.30
CA GLU A 59 13.87 -2.54 2.71
C GLU A 59 14.41 -1.15 3.10
N ALA A 60 13.56 -0.12 3.14
CA ALA A 60 13.96 1.21 3.57
C ALA A 60 14.33 1.24 5.06
N GLN A 61 13.55 0.57 5.91
CA GLN A 61 13.84 0.45 7.34
C GLN A 61 15.14 -0.33 7.59
N GLU A 62 15.36 -1.44 6.89
CA GLU A 62 16.60 -2.23 6.98
C GLU A 62 17.82 -1.40 6.61
N LYS A 63 17.75 -0.60 5.53
CA LYS A 63 18.83 0.33 5.13
C LYS A 63 19.09 1.40 6.17
N GLN A 64 18.05 1.97 6.78
CA GLN A 64 18.20 2.96 7.84
C GLN A 64 18.84 2.39 9.10
N MET A 65 18.55 1.13 9.43
CA MET A 65 19.15 0.43 10.57
C MET A 65 20.59 -0.01 10.29
N ALA A 66 20.92 -0.40 9.05
CA ALA A 66 22.27 -0.77 8.65
C ALA A 66 23.24 0.42 8.59
N ASN A 67 22.72 1.63 8.40
CA ASN A 67 23.49 2.88 8.39
C ASN A 67 23.58 3.55 9.78
N LYS A 68 23.21 2.84 10.86
CA LYS A 68 23.43 3.23 12.25
C LYS A 68 24.53 2.38 12.86
#